data_AF-Q4RDP2-F1
#
_entry.id   AF-Q4RDP2-F1
#
_cell.length_a   1.000
_cell.length_b   1.000
_cell.length_c   1.000
_cell.angle_alpha   90.00
_cell.angle_beta   90.00
_cell.angle_gamma   90.00
#
_symmetry.space_group_name_H-M   'P 1'
#
loop_
_entity.id
_entity.type
_entity.pdbx_description
1 polymer ?
#
loop_
_entity_poly.entity_id
_entity_poly.type
_entity_poly.pdbx_seq_one_letter_code
_entity_poly.pdbx_strand_id
1 'polypeptide(L)'
;VIKTCRKMGIQSVAVHSDVDASAVHVKMADEAVCVGPAPTSKSYLNMDAIMDAIRSTGAQAVHPGYGFLSENKELATATAK
;
A
#
# COMPACT_ATOMS: atom_id res chain seq x y z
N VAL A 1 -3.97 6.62 -8.92
CA VAL A 1 -4.33 5.20 -8.70
C VAL A 1 -5.69 5.08 -8.02
N ILE A 2 -5.82 5.40 -6.73
CA ILE A 2 -7.09 5.25 -5.96
C ILE A 2 -8.30 5.88 -6.66
N LYS A 3 -8.17 7.12 -7.16
CA LYS A 3 -9.24 7.79 -7.93
C LYS A 3 -9.70 6.99 -9.15
N THR A 4 -8.80 6.29 -9.82
CA THR A 4 -9.09 5.45 -10.98
C THR A 4 -9.76 4.14 -10.55
N CYS A 5 -9.25 3.46 -9.51
CA CYS A 5 -9.90 2.28 -8.92
C CYS A 5 -11.36 2.57 -8.55
N ARG A 6 -11.61 3.70 -7.85
CA ARG A 6 -12.97 4.16 -7.51
C ARG A 6 -13.85 4.36 -8.74
N LYS A 7 -13.33 4.99 -9.81
CA LYS A 7 -14.08 5.18 -11.07
C LYS A 7 -14.43 3.85 -11.76
N MET A 8 -13.63 2.81 -11.53
CA MET A 8 -13.82 1.48 -12.11
C MET A 8 -14.62 0.53 -11.18
N GLY A 9 -15.07 1.00 -10.01
CA GLY A 9 -15.76 0.16 -9.04
C GLY A 9 -14.86 -0.86 -8.34
N ILE A 10 -13.54 -0.64 -8.34
CA ILE A 10 -12.56 -1.50 -7.67
C ILE A 10 -12.31 -0.94 -6.26
N GLN A 11 -12.52 -1.78 -5.24
CA GLN A 11 -12.21 -1.43 -3.85
C GLN A 11 -10.71 -1.24 -3.66
N SER A 12 -10.34 -0.24 -2.87
CA SER A 12 -8.96 0.20 -2.71
C SER A 12 -8.54 0.21 -1.25
N VAL A 13 -7.33 -0.31 -1.01
CA VAL A 13 -6.65 -0.28 0.28
C VAL A 13 -5.46 0.67 0.17
N ALA A 14 -5.32 1.60 1.12
CA ALA A 14 -4.13 2.43 1.26
C ALA A 14 -3.24 1.92 2.40
N VAL A 15 -1.92 2.01 2.22
CA VAL A 15 -0.95 1.89 3.32
C VAL A 15 -0.44 3.27 3.73
N HIS A 16 -0.10 3.44 5.00
CA HIS A 16 0.45 4.68 5.52
C HIS A 16 1.40 4.46 6.71
N SER A 17 2.27 5.43 6.96
CA SER A 17 2.99 5.53 8.24
C SER A 17 2.08 6.11 9.34
N ASP A 18 2.43 5.95 10.61
CA ASP A 18 1.69 6.50 11.75
C ASP A 18 1.35 8.00 11.61
N VAL A 19 2.31 8.80 11.16
CA VAL A 19 2.14 10.25 10.95
C VAL A 19 1.31 10.59 9.71
N ASP A 20 1.19 9.66 8.76
CA ASP A 20 0.44 9.83 7.52
C ASP A 20 -1.02 9.36 7.62
N ALA A 21 -1.50 8.97 8.80
CA ALA A 21 -2.86 8.45 9.00
C ALA A 21 -3.98 9.40 8.52
N SER A 22 -3.68 10.70 8.41
CA SER A 22 -4.64 11.72 7.95
C SER A 22 -4.41 12.20 6.51
N ALA A 23 -3.47 11.57 5.78
CA ALA A 23 -3.10 11.94 4.42
C ALA A 23 -4.28 11.78 3.44
N VAL A 24 -4.22 12.52 2.34
CA VAL A 24 -5.32 12.56 1.36
C VAL A 24 -5.56 11.19 0.74
N HIS A 25 -4.52 10.41 0.43
CA HIS A 25 -4.69 9.08 -0.17
C HIS A 25 -5.37 8.10 0.79
N VAL A 26 -5.09 8.19 2.09
CA VAL A 26 -5.74 7.40 3.14
C VAL A 26 -7.23 7.70 3.20
N LYS A 27 -7.60 8.99 3.24
CA LYS A 27 -9.01 9.42 3.25
C LYS A 27 -9.76 9.08 1.96
N MET A 28 -9.04 8.82 0.87
CA MET A 28 -9.63 8.47 -0.41
C MET A 28 -9.85 6.97 -0.59
N ALA A 29 -9.09 6.12 0.09
CA ALA A 29 -9.23 4.67 0.00
C ALA A 29 -10.47 4.18 0.75
N ASP A 30 -10.89 2.95 0.46
CA ASP A 30 -12.04 2.32 1.12
C ASP A 30 -11.61 1.65 2.44
N GLU A 31 -10.35 1.21 2.52
CA GLU A 31 -9.69 0.72 3.73
C GLU A 31 -8.27 1.29 3.84
N ALA A 32 -7.72 1.36 5.05
CA ALA A 32 -6.36 1.80 5.29
C ALA A 32 -5.64 0.99 6.37
N VAL A 33 -4.36 0.71 6.15
CA VAL A 33 -3.50 -0.06 7.07
C VAL A 33 -2.24 0.75 7.43
N CYS A 34 -1.99 0.89 8.74
CA CYS A 34 -0.73 1.44 9.23
C CYS A 34 0.38 0.39 9.11
N VAL A 35 1.46 0.73 8.39
CA VAL A 35 2.58 -0.20 8.11
C VAL A 35 3.85 0.13 8.88
N GLY A 36 3.78 1.09 9.82
CA GLY A 36 4.89 1.40 10.71
C GLY A 36 5.05 2.89 11.01
N PRO A 37 6.16 3.27 11.66
CA PRO A 37 6.41 4.65 12.07
C PRO A 37 6.87 5.55 10.91
N ALA A 38 6.96 6.86 11.19
CA ALA A 38 7.34 7.90 10.23
C ALA A 38 8.58 7.60 9.35
N PRO A 39 9.68 6.99 9.85
CA PRO A 39 10.81 6.67 8.99
C PRO A 39 10.42 5.68 7.90
N THR A 40 10.59 6.08 6.64
CA THR A 40 10.20 5.29 5.47
C THR A 40 10.80 3.87 5.47
N SER A 41 12.05 3.72 5.92
CA SER A 41 12.72 2.41 6.05
C SER A 41 12.01 1.44 7.00
N LYS A 42 11.16 1.95 7.89
CA LYS A 42 10.37 1.17 8.86
C LYS A 42 8.88 1.11 8.50
N SER A 43 8.44 1.83 7.46
CA SER A 43 7.04 1.86 6.99
C SER A 43 6.94 1.53 5.50
N TYR A 44 6.99 2.51 4.59
CA TYR A 44 6.74 2.29 3.15
C TYR A 44 7.77 1.39 2.44
N LEU A 45 8.96 1.23 3.01
CA LEU A 45 10.00 0.31 2.52
C LEU A 45 10.11 -0.98 3.34
N ASN A 46 9.24 -1.16 4.33
CA ASN A 46 9.21 -2.36 5.16
C ASN A 46 8.43 -3.46 4.43
N MET A 47 9.15 -4.37 3.76
CA MET A 47 8.55 -5.43 2.96
C MET A 47 7.61 -6.32 3.77
N ASP A 48 7.99 -6.69 4.99
CA ASP A 48 7.18 -7.59 5.83
C ASP A 48 5.85 -6.95 6.18
N ALA A 49 5.86 -5.68 6.61
CA ALA A 49 4.64 -4.94 6.92
C ALA A 49 3.73 -4.74 5.70
N ILE A 50 4.31 -4.49 4.51
CA ILE A 50 3.55 -4.38 3.26
C ILE A 50 2.91 -5.72 2.89
N MET A 51 3.65 -6.82 2.99
CA MET A 51 3.15 -8.16 2.69
C MET A 51 2.07 -8.61 3.68
N ASP A 52 2.20 -8.25 4.96
CA ASP A 52 1.17 -8.48 5.97
C ASP A 52 -0.11 -7.70 5.66
N ALA A 53 0.01 -6.42 5.27
CA ALA A 53 -1.14 -5.60 4.87
C ALA A 53 -1.85 -6.18 3.63
N ILE A 54 -1.12 -6.66 2.64
CA ILE A 54 -1.71 -7.31 1.45
C ILE A 54 -2.50 -8.56 1.86
N ARG A 55 -1.92 -9.40 2.72
CA ARG A 55 -2.56 -10.65 3.18
C ARG A 55 -3.79 -10.39 4.05
N SER A 56 -3.70 -9.48 5.02
CA SER A 56 -4.78 -9.24 5.99
C SER A 56 -6.01 -8.61 5.35
N THR A 57 -5.81 -7.78 4.33
CA THR A 57 -6.89 -7.10 3.61
C THR A 57 -7.46 -7.93 2.45
N GLY A 58 -6.80 -9.04 2.09
CA GLY A 58 -7.21 -9.87 0.95
C GLY A 58 -7.05 -9.16 -0.40
N ALA A 59 -6.14 -8.19 -0.50
CA ALA A 59 -5.92 -7.44 -1.73
C ALA A 59 -5.49 -8.36 -2.89
N GLN A 60 -6.14 -8.21 -4.04
CA GLN A 60 -5.95 -9.07 -5.21
C GLN A 60 -4.90 -8.54 -6.20
N ALA A 61 -4.51 -7.28 -6.07
CA ALA A 61 -3.51 -6.64 -6.92
C ALA A 61 -2.81 -5.53 -6.13
N VAL A 62 -1.54 -5.29 -6.48
CA VAL A 62 -0.73 -4.22 -5.87
C VAL A 62 -0.29 -3.26 -6.95
N HIS A 63 -0.55 -1.96 -6.73
CA HIS A 63 -0.01 -0.90 -7.58
C HIS A 63 1.02 -0.09 -6.78
N PRO A 64 2.32 -0.27 -7.02
CA PRO A 64 3.36 0.34 -6.18
C PRO A 64 3.57 1.85 -6.46
N GLY A 65 2.96 2.37 -7.53
CA GLY A 65 3.15 3.78 -7.91
C GLY A 65 4.50 3.96 -8.58
N TYR A 66 5.28 4.93 -8.09
CA TYR A 66 6.65 5.20 -8.52
C TYR A 66 7.51 5.51 -7.29
N GLY A 67 8.81 5.24 -7.39
CA GLY A 67 9.70 5.27 -6.23
C GLY A 67 9.33 4.18 -5.21
N PHE A 68 9.93 4.25 -4.02
CA PHE A 68 9.81 3.22 -2.98
C PHE A 68 10.11 1.82 -3.53
N LEU A 69 9.12 0.93 -3.53
CA LEU A 69 9.24 -0.46 -3.97
C LEU A 69 8.81 -0.68 -5.42
N SER A 70 8.52 0.38 -6.20
CA SER A 70 8.04 0.24 -7.58
C SER A 70 8.99 -0.51 -8.51
N GLU A 71 10.29 -0.48 -8.22
CA GLU A 71 11.34 -1.17 -8.97
C GLU A 71 12.04 -2.25 -8.15
N ASN A 72 11.45 -2.62 -7.01
CA ASN A 72 12.00 -3.65 -6.15
C ASN A 72 11.61 -5.05 -6.66
N LYS A 73 12.62 -5.83 -7.06
CA LYS A 73 12.45 -7.19 -7.60
C LYS A 73 11.76 -8.14 -6.63
N GLU A 74 12.00 -7.99 -5.33
CA GLU A 74 11.42 -8.86 -4.30
C GLU A 74 9.92 -8.62 -4.16
N LEU A 75 9.47 -7.35 -4.14
CA LEU A 75 8.04 -7.03 -4.15
C LEU A 75 7.35 -7.60 -5.40
N ALA A 76 7.97 -7.41 -6.57
CA ALA A 76 7.43 -7.93 -7.82
C ALA A 76 7.31 -9.47 -7.79
N THR A 77 8.33 -10.16 -7.26
CA THR A 77 8.32 -11.63 -7.15
C THR A 77 7.28 -12.10 -6.14
N ALA A 78 7.13 -11.40 -5.01
CA ALA A 78 6.21 -11.77 -3.93
C ALA A 78 4.73 -11.58 -4.30
N THR A 79 4.44 -10.70 -5.27
CA THR A 79 3.06 -10.35 -5.70
C THR A 79 2.65 -10.96 -7.05
N ALA A 80 3.53 -11.69 -7.72
CA ALA A 80 3.29 -12.26 -9.05
C ALA A 80 2.46 -13.58 -9.07
N LYS A 81 1.70 -13.88 -8.00
CA LYS A 81 0.91 -15.12 -7.86
C LYS A 81 -0.53 -14.80 -7.54
#